data_AF-A0AAV5T7U7-F1
#
_entry.id   AF-A0AAV5T7U7-F1
#
_cell.length_a   1.000
_cell.length_b   1.000
_cell.length_c   1.000
_cell.angle_alpha   90.00
_cell.angle_beta   90.00
_cell.angle_gamma   90.00
#
_symmetry.space_group_name_H-M   'P 1'
#
loop_
_entity.id
_entity.type
_entity.pdbx_description
1 polymer ?
#
loop_
_entity_poly.entity_id
_entity_poly.type
_entity_poly.pdbx_seq_one_letter_code
_entity_poly.pdbx_strand_id
1 'polypeptide(L)'
;SRRLVVAMENQKEFTKKKLEKGRPNANEIRLQPLILSGGVKEKKAKIDKYKEAIDDLAVRMERVAQPNPEVLKLNKLNEADGMNPYEMLANALDSYEKCVVEQSTKNRFKLLTSQCITASTNQRAHRDAMRMSMRHVRRFSVKEYLELHGDYTIMQDLLKQMDLARDAVRDCQDPNMLDRKALDFKQSIMQFEMQTAHVQNQLNSFDAHIVNHVVPTVSPTVPPNRSIVEKNVIDFVSHLKKYYEEPKLSKSDPNQKSAKSK
;
A
#
# COMPACT_ATOMS: atom_id res chain seq x y z
N SER A 1 8.44 -40.68 74.57
CA SER A 1 7.51 -40.34 73.47
C SER A 1 7.28 -38.84 73.23
N ARG A 2 7.06 -37.97 74.23
CA ARG A 2 6.78 -36.52 73.98
C ARG A 2 7.92 -35.70 73.37
N ARG A 3 9.20 -36.00 73.67
CA ARG A 3 10.36 -35.26 73.12
C ARG A 3 10.60 -35.49 71.62
N LEU A 4 10.17 -36.63 71.08
CA LEU A 4 10.28 -36.94 69.65
C LEU A 4 9.25 -36.18 68.81
N VAL A 5 8.05 -35.95 69.36
CA VAL A 5 6.97 -35.20 68.68
C VAL A 5 7.34 -33.73 68.50
N VAL A 6 7.88 -33.10 69.56
CA VAL A 6 8.32 -31.69 69.52
C VAL A 6 9.50 -31.48 68.56
N ALA A 7 10.43 -32.44 68.47
CA ALA A 7 11.54 -32.37 67.52
C ALA A 7 11.08 -32.48 66.05
N MET A 8 10.05 -33.30 65.78
CA MET A 8 9.47 -33.44 64.44
C MET A 8 8.60 -32.22 64.05
N GLU A 9 7.89 -31.60 64.99
CA GLU A 9 7.15 -30.36 64.74
C GLU A 9 8.09 -29.19 64.44
N ASN A 10 9.19 -29.05 65.20
CA ASN A 10 10.19 -28.01 64.95
C ASN A 10 10.94 -28.22 63.62
N GLN A 11 11.17 -29.46 63.18
CA GLN A 11 11.74 -29.74 61.86
C GLN A 11 10.76 -29.42 60.70
N LYS A 12 9.46 -29.67 60.89
CA LYS A 12 8.41 -29.28 59.92
C LYS A 12 8.25 -27.76 59.83
N GLU A 13 8.41 -27.05 60.93
CA GLU A 13 8.34 -25.59 60.97
C GLU A 13 9.59 -24.92 60.35
N PHE A 14 10.78 -25.51 60.57
CA PHE A 14 12.01 -25.07 59.93
C PHE A 14 12.04 -25.31 58.42
N THR A 15 11.47 -26.44 57.94
CA THR A 15 11.37 -26.72 56.51
C THR A 15 10.32 -25.85 55.82
N LYS A 16 9.20 -25.52 56.48
CA LYS A 16 8.25 -24.49 55.98
C LYS A 16 8.90 -23.11 55.86
N LYS A 17 9.64 -22.65 56.88
CA LYS A 17 10.34 -21.35 56.85
C LYS A 17 11.50 -21.30 55.84
N LYS A 18 12.14 -22.43 55.52
CA LYS A 18 13.17 -22.50 54.46
C LYS A 18 12.57 -22.55 53.05
N LEU A 19 11.37 -23.14 52.87
CA LEU A 19 10.65 -23.10 51.60
C LEU A 19 10.06 -21.72 51.29
N GLU A 20 9.66 -20.93 52.29
CA GLU A 20 9.14 -19.58 52.06
C GLU A 20 10.21 -18.56 51.63
N LYS A 21 11.48 -18.77 52.00
CA LYS A 21 12.59 -17.85 51.66
C LYS A 21 13.17 -18.04 50.25
N GLY A 22 12.69 -19.04 49.51
CA GLY A 22 13.07 -19.29 48.11
C GLY A 22 11.89 -19.26 47.14
N ARG A 23 10.69 -18.85 47.59
CA ARG A 23 9.57 -18.63 46.67
C ARG A 23 9.86 -17.37 45.87
N PRO A 24 9.90 -17.41 44.52
CA PRO A 24 9.75 -16.18 43.75
C PRO A 24 8.44 -15.55 44.23
N ASN A 25 8.54 -14.35 44.79
CA ASN A 25 7.39 -13.67 45.34
C ASN A 25 6.44 -13.44 44.16
N ALA A 26 5.19 -13.89 44.24
CA ALA A 26 4.19 -13.58 43.20
C ALA A 26 4.06 -12.05 43.01
N ASN A 27 4.47 -11.26 44.01
CA ASN A 27 4.56 -9.80 43.94
C ASN A 27 5.82 -9.25 43.22
N GLU A 28 6.85 -10.07 42.94
CA GLU A 28 8.03 -9.68 42.16
C GLU A 28 7.84 -9.82 40.66
N ILE A 29 6.83 -10.59 40.21
CA ILE A 29 6.34 -10.45 38.84
C ILE A 29 5.57 -9.13 38.82
N ARG A 30 6.30 -8.03 38.61
CA ARG A 30 5.73 -6.71 38.34
C ARG A 30 4.89 -6.82 37.08
N LEU A 31 3.61 -7.17 37.24
CA LEU A 31 2.60 -7.16 36.20
C LEU A 31 2.25 -5.71 35.87
N GLN A 32 3.22 -4.97 35.32
CA GLN A 32 2.92 -3.67 34.76
C GLN A 32 1.95 -3.87 33.59
N PRO A 33 0.91 -3.04 33.46
CA PRO A 33 0.11 -3.03 32.25
C PRO A 33 1.02 -2.61 31.10
N LEU A 34 1.46 -3.57 30.28
CA LEU A 34 2.13 -3.29 29.03
C LEU A 34 1.07 -2.81 28.04
N ILE A 35 0.88 -1.50 28.01
CA ILE A 35 -0.04 -0.85 27.08
C ILE A 35 0.72 -0.58 25.79
N LEU A 36 0.10 -0.87 24.64
CA LEU A 36 0.56 -0.38 23.34
C LEU A 36 0.88 1.11 23.44
N SER A 37 2.14 1.48 23.24
CA SER A 37 2.58 2.87 23.39
C SER A 37 1.71 3.79 22.53
N GLY A 38 1.37 4.97 23.06
CA GLY A 38 0.56 5.96 22.34
C GLY A 38 1.15 6.29 20.96
N GLY A 39 2.49 6.32 20.86
CA GLY A 39 3.21 6.55 19.61
C GLY A 39 2.95 5.49 18.52
N VAL A 40 2.82 4.20 18.85
CA VAL A 40 2.49 3.15 17.87
C VAL A 40 1.09 3.37 17.30
N LYS A 41 0.12 3.67 18.16
CA LYS A 41 -1.28 3.89 17.76
C LYS A 41 -1.41 5.14 16.88
N GLU A 42 -0.76 6.23 17.25
CA GLU A 42 -0.76 7.48 16.48
C GLU A 42 -0.13 7.30 15.10
N LYS A 43 1.02 6.63 15.01
CA LYS A 43 1.67 6.35 13.72
C LYS A 43 0.79 5.47 12.84
N LYS A 44 0.21 4.40 13.38
CA LYS A 44 -0.73 3.55 12.63
C LYS A 44 -1.92 4.35 12.11
N ALA A 45 -2.52 5.23 12.91
CA ALA A 45 -3.64 6.06 12.50
C ALA A 45 -3.28 7.02 11.35
N LYS A 46 -2.06 7.56 11.32
CA LYS A 46 -1.57 8.38 10.20
C LYS A 46 -1.47 7.56 8.91
N ILE A 47 -0.98 6.33 9.00
CA ILE A 47 -0.84 5.41 7.86
C ILE A 47 -2.20 5.03 7.30
N ASP A 48 -3.19 4.78 8.17
CA ASP A 48 -4.54 4.42 7.77
C ASP A 48 -5.20 5.55 6.95
N LYS A 49 -5.05 6.79 7.43
CA LYS A 49 -5.50 7.97 6.68
C LYS A 49 -4.77 8.14 5.35
N TYR A 50 -3.47 7.88 5.32
CA TYR A 50 -2.69 7.94 4.08
C TYR A 50 -3.17 6.89 3.07
N LYS A 51 -3.45 5.67 3.52
CA LYS A 51 -4.01 4.61 2.68
C LYS A 51 -5.36 5.00 2.08
N GLU A 52 -6.27 5.58 2.88
CA GLU A 52 -7.55 6.07 2.37
C GLU A 52 -7.37 7.13 1.28
N ALA A 53 -6.46 8.09 1.50
CA ALA A 53 -6.17 9.15 0.53
C ALA A 53 -5.54 8.60 -0.77
N ILE A 54 -4.62 7.65 -0.68
CA ILE A 54 -3.97 7.03 -1.84
C ILE A 54 -4.95 6.19 -2.66
N ASP A 55 -5.84 5.45 -1.99
CA ASP A 55 -6.86 4.66 -2.69
C ASP A 55 -7.86 5.56 -3.43
N ASP A 56 -8.34 6.64 -2.79
CA ASP A 56 -9.21 7.62 -3.43
C ASP A 56 -8.51 8.30 -4.62
N LEU A 57 -7.23 8.69 -4.46
CA LEU A 57 -6.42 9.26 -5.54
C LEU A 57 -6.31 8.28 -6.72
N ALA A 58 -5.97 7.02 -6.47
CA ALA A 58 -5.83 6.02 -7.51
C ALA A 58 -7.13 5.81 -8.31
N VAL A 59 -8.28 5.79 -7.63
CA VAL A 59 -9.61 5.70 -8.28
C VAL A 59 -9.88 6.92 -9.17
N ARG A 60 -9.54 8.13 -8.69
CA ARG A 60 -9.72 9.35 -9.49
C ARG A 60 -8.81 9.39 -10.70
N MET A 61 -7.55 8.98 -10.56
CA MET A 61 -6.61 8.87 -11.68
C MET A 61 -7.13 7.94 -12.77
N GLU A 62 -7.73 6.80 -12.40
CA GLU A 62 -8.32 5.88 -13.37
C GLU A 62 -9.48 6.51 -14.14
N ARG A 63 -10.39 7.20 -13.45
CA ARG A 63 -11.52 7.89 -14.10
C ARG A 63 -11.07 8.97 -15.07
N VAL A 64 -9.96 9.66 -14.75
CA VAL A 64 -9.35 10.63 -15.66
C VAL A 64 -8.75 9.96 -16.89
N ALA A 65 -8.05 8.84 -16.71
CA ALA A 65 -7.42 8.10 -17.81
C ALA A 65 -8.45 7.40 -18.72
N GLN A 66 -9.51 6.86 -18.13
CA GLN A 66 -10.57 6.12 -18.82
C GLN A 66 -11.94 6.49 -18.21
N PRO A 67 -12.69 7.41 -18.84
CA PRO A 67 -13.98 7.85 -18.34
C PRO A 67 -15.10 6.81 -18.54
N ASN A 68 -14.92 5.83 -19.44
CA ASN A 68 -15.93 4.79 -19.67
C ASN A 68 -15.92 3.75 -18.53
N PRO A 69 -17.00 3.66 -17.72
CA PRO A 69 -17.06 2.76 -16.57
C PRO A 69 -17.05 1.28 -16.99
N GLU A 70 -17.56 0.93 -18.17
CA GLU A 70 -17.59 -0.47 -18.64
C GLU A 70 -16.19 -1.00 -18.92
N VAL A 71 -15.27 -0.13 -19.35
CA VAL A 71 -13.87 -0.48 -19.58
C VAL A 71 -13.14 -0.65 -18.25
N LEU A 72 -13.41 0.25 -17.30
CA LEU A 72 -12.83 0.20 -15.95
C LEU A 72 -13.25 -1.06 -15.19
N LYS A 73 -14.50 -1.54 -15.35
CA LYS A 73 -14.98 -2.80 -14.76
C LYS A 73 -14.11 -4.01 -15.15
N LEU A 74 -13.44 -3.95 -16.29
CA LEU A 74 -12.53 -5.01 -16.77
C LEU A 74 -11.09 -4.83 -16.25
N ASN A 75 -10.84 -3.89 -15.34
CA ASN A 75 -9.50 -3.50 -14.87
C ASN A 75 -8.56 -3.09 -16.02
N LYS A 76 -9.11 -2.47 -17.07
CA LYS A 76 -8.40 -1.98 -18.25
C LYS A 76 -8.53 -0.46 -18.36
N LEU A 77 -7.57 0.16 -19.03
CA LEU A 77 -7.66 1.57 -19.44
C LEU A 77 -7.91 1.73 -20.94
N ASN A 78 -7.53 0.75 -21.74
CA ASN A 78 -7.77 0.74 -23.17
C ASN A 78 -8.99 -0.12 -23.49
N GLU A 79 -9.85 0.39 -24.36
CA GLU A 79 -10.95 -0.36 -24.95
C GLU A 79 -10.41 -1.49 -25.83
N ALA A 80 -11.27 -2.43 -26.23
CA ALA A 80 -10.93 -3.37 -27.29
C ALA A 80 -10.60 -2.64 -28.60
N ASP A 81 -9.89 -3.30 -29.50
CA ASP A 81 -9.58 -2.74 -30.82
C ASP A 81 -10.87 -2.44 -31.59
N GLY A 82 -10.93 -1.27 -32.24
CA GLY A 82 -12.12 -0.77 -32.93
C GLY A 82 -13.16 -0.09 -32.03
N MET A 83 -13.04 -0.19 -30.70
CA MET A 83 -13.97 0.40 -29.73
C MET A 83 -13.48 1.73 -29.15
N ASN A 84 -12.28 2.19 -29.53
CA ASN A 84 -11.84 3.52 -29.16
C ASN A 84 -12.70 4.57 -29.89
N PRO A 85 -13.13 5.66 -29.24
CA PRO A 85 -13.99 6.67 -29.89
C PRO A 85 -13.41 7.26 -31.19
N TYR A 86 -12.09 7.43 -31.27
CA TYR A 86 -11.43 7.91 -32.48
C TYR A 86 -11.38 6.84 -33.58
N GLU A 87 -11.24 5.56 -33.23
CA GLU A 87 -11.33 4.44 -34.20
C GLU A 87 -12.75 4.30 -34.74
N MET A 88 -13.76 4.39 -33.87
CA MET A 88 -15.17 4.37 -34.28
C MET A 88 -15.49 5.51 -35.23
N LEU A 89 -14.99 6.72 -34.93
CA LEU A 89 -15.14 7.88 -35.81
C LEU A 89 -14.39 7.68 -37.14
N ALA A 90 -13.17 7.17 -37.13
CA ALA A 90 -12.40 6.87 -38.34
C ALA A 90 -13.17 5.90 -39.26
N ASN A 91 -13.74 4.83 -38.69
CA ASN A 91 -14.54 3.86 -39.43
C ASN A 91 -15.82 4.47 -40.02
N ALA A 92 -16.47 5.36 -39.28
CA ALA A 92 -17.64 6.10 -39.76
C ALA A 92 -17.28 7.07 -40.90
N LEU A 93 -16.14 7.78 -40.79
CA LEU A 93 -15.65 8.69 -41.83
C LEU A 93 -15.26 7.95 -43.11
N ASP A 94 -14.57 6.80 -43.00
CA ASP A 94 -14.24 5.93 -44.15
C ASP A 94 -15.51 5.41 -44.84
N SER A 95 -16.53 5.05 -44.06
CA SER A 95 -17.81 4.61 -44.60
C SER A 95 -18.55 5.75 -45.31
N TYR A 96 -18.54 6.95 -44.73
CA TYR A 96 -19.17 8.13 -45.32
C TYR A 96 -18.46 8.61 -46.59
N GLU A 97 -17.12 8.54 -46.63
CA GLU A 97 -16.31 8.88 -47.80
C GLU A 97 -16.79 8.15 -49.07
N LYS A 98 -17.17 6.87 -48.94
CA LYS A 98 -17.63 6.03 -50.05
C LYS A 98 -18.91 6.56 -50.71
N CYS A 99 -19.72 7.33 -49.98
CA CYS A 99 -20.96 7.94 -50.46
C CYS A 99 -20.75 9.31 -51.10
N VAL A 100 -19.56 9.90 -50.95
CA VAL A 100 -19.23 11.21 -51.52
C VAL A 100 -18.84 11.05 -52.98
N VAL A 101 -19.27 11.97 -53.85
CA VAL A 101 -18.89 11.95 -55.27
C VAL A 101 -17.65 12.81 -55.52
N GLU A 102 -17.59 13.97 -54.88
CA GLU A 102 -16.53 14.96 -55.09
C GLU A 102 -15.17 14.52 -54.53
N GLN A 103 -14.16 14.45 -55.39
CA GLN A 103 -12.82 13.96 -55.02
C GLN A 103 -12.11 14.85 -53.99
N SER A 104 -12.29 16.17 -54.05
CA SER A 104 -11.71 17.12 -53.09
C SER A 104 -12.20 16.82 -51.67
N THR A 105 -13.50 16.56 -51.52
CA THR A 105 -14.17 16.23 -50.28
C THR A 105 -13.77 14.82 -49.79
N LYS A 106 -13.63 13.83 -50.69
CA LYS A 106 -13.04 12.52 -50.34
C LYS A 106 -11.64 12.63 -49.74
N ASN A 107 -10.77 13.43 -50.37
CA ASN A 107 -9.40 13.64 -49.88
C ASN A 107 -9.39 14.26 -48.48
N ARG A 108 -10.34 15.16 -48.17
CA ARG A 108 -10.52 15.71 -46.82
C ARG A 108 -10.97 14.65 -45.83
N PHE A 109 -11.91 13.77 -46.20
CA PHE A 109 -12.32 12.67 -45.34
C PHE A 109 -11.18 11.70 -45.06
N LYS A 110 -10.38 11.31 -46.06
CA LYS A 110 -9.17 10.48 -45.85
C LYS A 110 -8.19 11.12 -44.87
N LEU A 111 -7.98 12.43 -44.97
CA LEU A 111 -7.14 13.17 -44.03
C LEU A 111 -7.72 13.14 -42.61
N LEU A 112 -9.02 13.34 -42.44
CA LEU A 112 -9.68 13.27 -41.13
C LEU A 112 -9.62 11.85 -40.55
N THR A 113 -9.83 10.82 -41.36
CA THR A 113 -9.70 9.41 -40.97
C THR A 113 -8.29 9.10 -40.46
N SER A 114 -7.25 9.51 -41.19
CA SER A 114 -5.85 9.26 -40.78
C SER A 114 -5.48 10.00 -39.49
N GLN A 115 -6.01 11.22 -39.31
CA GLN A 115 -5.89 11.98 -38.08
C GLN A 115 -6.58 11.29 -36.90
N CYS A 116 -7.78 10.73 -37.08
CA CYS A 116 -8.48 9.97 -36.06
C CYS A 116 -7.70 8.71 -35.63
N ILE A 117 -7.12 7.97 -36.58
CA ILE A 117 -6.28 6.78 -36.28
C ILE A 117 -5.02 7.18 -35.50
N THR A 118 -4.41 8.32 -35.83
CA THR A 118 -3.24 8.83 -35.09
C THR A 118 -3.64 9.22 -33.66
N ALA A 119 -4.79 9.90 -33.51
CA ALA A 119 -5.32 10.28 -32.21
C ALA A 119 -5.65 9.07 -31.33
N SER A 120 -6.21 7.99 -31.90
CA SER A 120 -6.49 6.75 -31.16
C SER A 120 -5.20 6.07 -30.68
N THR A 121 -4.19 5.99 -31.56
CA THR A 121 -2.89 5.39 -31.25
C THR A 121 -2.20 6.14 -30.11
N ASN A 122 -2.15 7.47 -30.21
CA ASN A 122 -1.57 8.31 -29.17
C ASN A 122 -2.36 8.17 -27.85
N GLN A 123 -3.69 8.21 -27.89
CA GLN A 123 -4.50 8.06 -26.69
C GLN A 123 -4.24 6.73 -25.97
N ARG A 124 -4.18 5.61 -26.72
CA ARG A 124 -3.89 4.29 -26.17
C ARG A 124 -2.51 4.24 -25.51
N ALA A 125 -1.48 4.77 -26.17
CA ALA A 125 -0.12 4.83 -25.64
C ALA A 125 -0.01 5.67 -24.36
N HIS A 126 -0.66 6.84 -24.33
CA HIS A 126 -0.69 7.68 -23.14
C HIS A 126 -1.43 7.01 -21.98
N ARG A 127 -2.55 6.31 -22.26
CA ARG A 127 -3.26 5.53 -21.25
C ARG A 127 -2.41 4.41 -20.68
N ASP A 128 -1.63 3.70 -21.52
CA ASP A 128 -0.71 2.67 -21.03
C ASP A 128 0.40 3.26 -20.14
N ALA A 129 0.94 4.42 -20.51
CA ALA A 129 1.91 5.13 -19.68
C ALA A 129 1.31 5.56 -18.33
N MET A 130 0.10 6.15 -18.35
CA MET A 130 -0.67 6.48 -17.15
C MET A 130 -0.93 5.25 -16.27
N ARG A 131 -1.18 4.07 -16.87
CA ARG A 131 -1.36 2.81 -16.15
C ARG A 131 -0.12 2.45 -15.33
N MET A 132 1.07 2.61 -15.91
CA MET A 132 2.32 2.29 -15.22
C MET A 132 2.52 3.19 -14.01
N SER A 133 2.27 4.49 -14.17
CA SER A 133 2.30 5.46 -13.06
C SER A 133 1.33 5.07 -11.92
N MET A 134 0.11 4.65 -12.24
CA MET A 134 -0.89 4.24 -11.24
C MET A 134 -0.53 2.94 -10.52
N ARG A 135 0.17 1.99 -11.17
CA ARG A 135 0.60 0.73 -10.51
C ARG A 135 1.47 1.00 -9.28
N HIS A 136 2.34 2.00 -9.34
CA HIS A 136 3.20 2.36 -8.23
C HIS A 136 2.43 2.98 -7.06
N VAL A 137 1.42 3.80 -7.35
CA VAL A 137 0.50 4.34 -6.34
C VAL A 137 -0.25 3.20 -5.64
N ARG A 138 -0.74 2.22 -6.40
CA ARG A 138 -1.48 1.06 -5.87
C ARG A 138 -0.63 0.05 -5.11
N ARG A 139 0.66 -0.05 -5.43
CA ARG A 139 1.58 -1.00 -4.77
C ARG A 139 1.59 -0.80 -3.26
N PHE A 140 1.50 0.44 -2.81
CA PHE A 140 1.40 0.80 -1.41
C PHE A 140 0.24 0.04 -0.73
N SER A 141 -0.98 0.24 -1.23
CA SER A 141 -2.19 -0.33 -0.62
C SER A 141 -2.24 -1.86 -0.70
N VAL A 142 -1.79 -2.43 -1.82
CA VAL A 142 -1.91 -3.88 -2.09
C VAL A 142 -0.85 -4.70 -1.34
N LYS A 143 0.33 -4.11 -1.07
CA LYS A 143 1.45 -4.83 -0.46
C LYS A 143 1.84 -4.25 0.89
N GLU A 144 2.39 -3.04 0.89
CA GLU A 144 3.08 -2.47 2.06
C GLU A 144 2.10 -2.21 3.21
N TYR A 145 0.92 -1.66 2.91
CA TYR A 145 -0.14 -1.48 3.89
C TYR A 145 -0.69 -2.81 4.41
N LEU A 146 -0.88 -3.78 3.53
CA LEU A 146 -1.47 -5.08 3.90
C LEU A 146 -0.53 -5.87 4.83
N GLU A 147 0.78 -5.86 4.53
CA GLU A 147 1.83 -6.46 5.37
C GLU A 147 1.83 -5.82 6.77
N LEU A 148 1.92 -4.49 6.85
CA LEU A 148 1.88 -3.76 8.12
C LEU A 148 0.58 -4.02 8.89
N HIS A 149 -0.56 -4.03 8.20
CA HIS A 149 -1.86 -4.25 8.85
C HIS A 149 -1.96 -5.67 9.41
N GLY A 150 -1.44 -6.68 8.69
CA GLY A 150 -1.33 -8.05 9.18
C GLY A 150 -0.46 -8.13 10.42
N ASP A 151 0.76 -7.57 10.37
CA ASP A 151 1.69 -7.57 11.49
C ASP A 151 1.15 -6.83 12.72
N TYR A 152 0.43 -5.73 12.50
CA TYR A 152 -0.25 -4.97 13.55
C TYR A 152 -1.40 -5.77 14.19
N THR A 153 -2.13 -6.56 13.40
CA THR A 153 -3.22 -7.43 13.90
C THR A 153 -2.65 -8.56 14.76
N ILE A 154 -1.57 -9.20 14.30
CA ILE A 154 -0.84 -10.22 15.08
C ILE A 154 -0.37 -9.64 16.42
N MET A 155 0.18 -8.43 16.41
CA MET A 155 0.60 -7.73 17.63
C MET A 155 -0.58 -7.52 18.62
N GLN A 156 -1.76 -7.15 18.11
CA GLN A 156 -2.96 -7.00 18.96
C GLN A 156 -3.45 -8.33 19.53
N ASP A 157 -3.34 -9.43 18.79
CA ASP A 157 -3.73 -10.74 19.29
C ASP A 157 -2.73 -11.28 20.32
N LEU A 158 -1.44 -11.05 20.13
CA LEU A 158 -0.41 -11.34 21.13
C LEU A 158 -0.63 -10.55 22.43
N LEU A 159 -1.07 -9.28 22.34
CA LEU A 159 -1.44 -8.49 23.52
C LEU A 159 -2.58 -9.17 24.31
N LYS A 160 -3.63 -9.63 23.62
CA LYS A 160 -4.75 -10.35 24.26
C LYS A 160 -4.28 -11.67 24.89
N GLN A 161 -3.44 -12.43 24.21
CA GLN A 161 -2.89 -13.69 24.74
C GLN A 161 -2.04 -13.44 25.98
N MET A 162 -1.20 -12.40 25.96
CA MET A 162 -0.40 -11.98 27.10
C MET A 162 -1.28 -11.54 28.28
N ASP A 163 -2.35 -10.78 28.05
CA ASP A 163 -3.31 -10.40 29.09
C ASP A 163 -4.01 -11.62 29.71
N LEU A 164 -4.39 -12.60 28.89
CA LEU A 164 -4.97 -13.87 29.37
C LEU A 164 -3.96 -14.68 30.20
N ALA A 165 -2.71 -14.75 29.75
CA ALA A 165 -1.64 -15.44 30.48
C ALA A 165 -1.33 -14.75 31.82
N ARG A 166 -1.35 -13.40 31.85
CA ARG A 166 -1.25 -12.62 33.09
C ARG A 166 -2.36 -12.99 34.06
N ASP A 167 -3.60 -12.93 33.60
CA ASP A 167 -4.76 -13.19 34.44
C ASP A 167 -4.73 -14.65 34.95
N ALA A 168 -4.29 -15.60 34.10
CA ALA A 168 -4.11 -16.99 34.51
C ALA A 168 -3.07 -17.18 35.62
N VAL A 169 -1.97 -16.41 35.62
CA VAL A 169 -0.97 -16.38 36.71
C VAL A 169 -1.58 -15.78 37.97
N ARG A 170 -2.25 -14.62 37.86
CA ARG A 170 -2.89 -13.92 38.98
C ARG A 170 -3.91 -14.80 39.69
N ASP A 171 -4.72 -15.52 38.93
CA ASP A 171 -5.84 -16.31 39.44
C ASP A 171 -5.41 -17.75 39.82
N CYS A 172 -4.12 -18.10 39.71
CA CYS A 172 -3.60 -19.42 40.04
C CYS A 172 -3.37 -19.59 41.55
N GLN A 173 -4.11 -20.50 42.16
CA GLN A 173 -3.97 -20.84 43.59
C GLN A 173 -3.07 -22.07 43.83
N ASP A 174 -2.86 -22.92 42.83
CA ASP A 174 -2.02 -24.12 42.93
C ASP A 174 -0.53 -23.78 42.71
N PRO A 175 0.35 -23.98 43.71
CA PRO A 175 1.78 -23.72 43.59
C PRO A 175 2.49 -24.53 42.50
N ASN A 176 2.05 -25.77 42.22
CA ASN A 176 2.69 -26.62 41.22
C ASN A 176 2.37 -26.15 39.79
N MET A 177 1.27 -25.43 39.61
CA MET A 177 0.82 -24.88 38.33
C MET A 177 1.24 -23.43 38.14
N LEU A 178 1.60 -22.72 39.23
CA LEU A 178 2.03 -21.33 39.18
C LEU A 178 3.30 -21.14 38.35
N ASP A 179 4.31 -21.99 38.55
CA ASP A 179 5.58 -21.91 37.82
C ASP A 179 5.38 -22.13 36.31
N ARG A 180 4.51 -23.08 35.94
CA ARG A 180 4.17 -23.35 34.54
C ARG A 180 3.48 -22.15 33.90
N LYS A 181 2.47 -21.58 34.56
CA LYS A 181 1.77 -20.40 34.04
C LYS A 181 2.65 -19.15 33.99
N ALA A 182 3.56 -18.99 34.96
CA ALA A 182 4.54 -17.91 34.95
C ALA A 182 5.50 -18.03 33.75
N LEU A 183 5.89 -19.25 33.38
CA LEU A 183 6.66 -19.51 32.17
C LEU A 183 5.87 -19.14 30.91
N ASP A 184 4.60 -19.54 30.80
CA ASP A 184 3.74 -19.22 29.65
C ASP A 184 3.53 -17.70 29.51
N PHE A 185 3.35 -16.99 30.63
CA PHE A 185 3.26 -15.53 30.64
C PHE A 185 4.56 -14.87 30.18
N LYS A 186 5.72 -15.36 30.65
CA LYS A 186 7.03 -14.87 30.21
C LYS A 186 7.25 -15.07 28.70
N GLN A 187 6.85 -16.23 28.16
CA GLN A 187 6.91 -16.48 26.71
C GLN A 187 6.01 -15.53 25.93
N SER A 188 4.80 -15.27 26.44
CA SER A 188 3.85 -14.34 25.81
C SER A 188 4.38 -12.90 25.77
N ILE A 189 5.05 -12.44 26.84
CA ILE A 189 5.75 -11.14 26.86
C ILE A 189 6.81 -11.09 25.75
N MET A 190 7.70 -12.09 25.69
CA MET A 190 8.79 -12.10 24.70
C MET A 190 8.25 -12.04 23.26
N GLN A 191 7.19 -12.80 22.96
CA GLN A 191 6.55 -12.78 21.64
C GLN A 191 5.92 -11.41 21.33
N PHE A 192 5.21 -10.82 22.29
CA PHE A 192 4.61 -9.51 22.14
C PHE A 192 5.67 -8.41 21.93
N GLU A 193 6.77 -8.43 22.69
CA GLU A 193 7.87 -7.47 22.56
C GLU A 193 8.56 -7.59 21.19
N MET A 194 8.83 -8.82 20.72
CA MET A 194 9.40 -9.06 19.40
C MET A 194 8.50 -8.50 18.29
N GLN A 195 7.20 -8.81 18.33
CA GLN A 195 6.26 -8.33 17.32
C GLN A 195 6.09 -6.80 17.39
N THR A 196 6.07 -6.23 18.59
CA THR A 196 5.97 -4.78 18.80
C THR A 196 7.19 -4.07 18.22
N ALA A 197 8.40 -4.60 18.43
CA ALA A 197 9.62 -4.05 17.85
C ALA A 197 9.60 -4.12 16.30
N HIS A 198 9.14 -5.24 15.74
CA HIS A 198 8.98 -5.42 14.29
C HIS A 198 8.00 -4.41 13.69
N VAL A 199 6.80 -4.29 14.27
CA VAL A 199 5.79 -3.30 13.84
C VAL A 199 6.31 -1.88 14.01
N GLN A 200 6.97 -1.57 15.13
CA GLN A 200 7.55 -0.23 15.36
C GLN A 200 8.60 0.12 14.30
N ASN A 201 9.43 -0.84 13.89
CA ASN A 201 10.40 -0.64 12.82
C ASN A 201 9.72 -0.36 11.48
N GLN A 202 8.67 -1.10 11.11
CA GLN A 202 7.88 -0.84 9.91
C GLN A 202 7.19 0.53 9.96
N LEU A 203 6.63 0.92 11.11
CA LEU A 203 6.02 2.23 11.30
C LEU A 203 7.05 3.37 11.23
N ASN A 204 8.29 3.13 11.68
CA ASN A 204 9.37 4.11 11.60
C ASN A 204 9.91 4.26 10.17
N SER A 205 9.99 3.17 9.41
CA SER A 205 10.37 3.23 8.00
C SER A 205 9.28 3.87 7.14
N PHE A 206 8.04 3.92 7.61
CA PHE A 206 6.91 4.42 6.86
C PHE A 206 7.05 5.89 6.42
N ASP A 207 7.60 6.76 7.28
CA ASP A 207 7.81 8.17 6.89
C ASP A 207 8.74 8.26 5.66
N ALA A 208 9.72 7.35 5.54
CA ALA A 208 10.54 7.25 4.34
C ALA A 208 9.76 6.71 3.12
N HIS A 209 8.77 5.84 3.31
CA HIS A 209 7.85 5.41 2.25
C HIS A 209 6.94 6.55 1.79
N ILE A 210 6.36 7.37 2.69
CA ILE A 210 5.60 8.58 2.31
C ILE A 210 6.50 9.56 1.56
N VAL A 211 7.71 9.80 2.04
CA VAL A 211 8.71 10.65 1.38
C VAL A 211 9.03 10.11 -0.02
N ASN A 212 9.15 8.80 -0.20
CA ASN A 212 9.26 8.20 -1.52
C ASN A 212 8.02 8.49 -2.37
N HIS A 213 6.81 8.52 -1.82
CA HIS A 213 5.61 8.87 -2.58
C HIS A 213 5.39 10.37 -2.86
N VAL A 214 6.05 11.29 -2.14
CA VAL A 214 5.67 12.73 -2.12
C VAL A 214 6.84 13.72 -2.24
N VAL A 215 8.08 13.39 -1.90
CA VAL A 215 9.16 14.39 -1.72
C VAL A 215 10.41 14.11 -2.59
N PRO A 216 10.97 15.13 -3.28
CA PRO A 216 12.28 15.04 -3.91
C PRO A 216 13.37 14.94 -2.86
N THR A 217 14.02 13.78 -2.73
CA THR A 217 15.35 13.77 -2.12
C THR A 217 16.36 14.30 -3.13
N VAL A 218 16.64 15.59 -3.05
CA VAL A 218 17.80 16.20 -3.71
C VAL A 218 19.04 15.69 -2.98
N SER A 219 19.75 14.73 -3.56
CA SER A 219 21.06 14.30 -3.05
C SER A 219 22.14 15.25 -3.61
N PRO A 220 23.03 15.85 -2.81
CA PRO A 220 23.92 16.93 -3.29
C PRO A 220 25.10 16.48 -4.17
N THR A 221 25.27 15.19 -4.47
CA THR A 221 26.56 14.68 -4.97
C THR A 221 26.50 13.72 -6.18
N VAL A 222 25.41 13.68 -6.95
CA VAL A 222 25.34 12.79 -8.14
C VAL A 222 24.82 13.54 -9.39
N PRO A 223 25.47 13.44 -10.56
CA PRO A 223 25.04 14.09 -11.81
C PRO A 223 23.69 13.56 -12.32
N PRO A 224 22.98 14.32 -13.19
CA PRO A 224 21.52 14.31 -13.25
C PRO A 224 21.00 13.16 -14.13
N ASN A 225 20.88 11.96 -13.56
CA ASN A 225 20.00 10.92 -14.08
C ASN A 225 18.82 10.72 -13.12
N ARG A 226 17.83 11.61 -13.29
CA ARG A 226 16.41 11.53 -12.89
C ARG A 226 16.05 10.58 -11.74
N SER A 227 16.02 11.16 -10.53
CA SER A 227 15.19 10.82 -9.35
C SER A 227 13.89 10.06 -9.69
N ILE A 228 13.61 8.95 -9.00
CA ILE A 228 12.66 7.90 -9.44
C ILE A 228 11.23 8.06 -8.89
N VAL A 229 10.93 8.96 -7.95
CA VAL A 229 9.70 8.75 -7.16
C VAL A 229 8.75 9.94 -7.03
N GLU A 230 9.20 11.18 -7.29
CA GLU A 230 8.30 12.27 -7.75
C GLU A 230 7.62 11.94 -9.08
N LYS A 231 8.16 10.95 -9.80
CA LYS A 231 7.70 10.52 -11.11
C LYS A 231 6.27 10.02 -11.13
N ASN A 232 5.68 9.34 -10.15
CA ASN A 232 4.44 8.61 -10.50
C ASN A 232 3.20 9.50 -10.70
N VAL A 233 2.83 10.35 -9.75
CA VAL A 233 1.69 11.28 -9.94
C VAL A 233 2.06 12.38 -10.93
N ILE A 234 3.30 12.89 -10.90
CA ILE A 234 3.76 13.91 -11.85
C ILE A 234 3.87 13.35 -13.26
N ASP A 235 4.33 12.12 -13.46
CA ASP A 235 4.38 11.44 -14.76
C ASP A 235 2.96 11.17 -15.23
N PHE A 236 2.04 10.75 -14.36
CA PHE A 236 0.62 10.65 -14.74
C PHE A 236 0.10 11.99 -15.27
N VAL A 237 0.29 13.08 -14.51
CA VAL A 237 -0.12 14.43 -14.92
C VAL A 237 0.66 14.89 -16.15
N SER A 238 1.92 14.51 -16.31
CA SER A 238 2.76 14.85 -17.46
C SER A 238 2.32 14.10 -18.72
N HIS A 239 1.93 12.83 -18.60
CA HIS A 239 1.34 12.04 -19.67
C HIS A 239 -0.02 12.60 -20.07
N LEU A 240 -0.82 13.03 -19.09
CA LEU A 240 -2.08 13.73 -19.31
C LEU A 240 -1.86 15.05 -20.06
N LYS A 241 -0.92 15.88 -19.57
CA LYS A 241 -0.55 17.17 -20.16
C LYS A 241 -0.05 16.99 -21.59
N LYS A 242 0.93 16.10 -21.82
CA LYS A 242 1.44 15.79 -23.15
C LYS A 242 0.33 15.37 -24.11
N TYR A 243 -0.58 14.51 -23.66
CA TYR A 243 -1.71 14.09 -24.49
C TYR A 243 -2.63 15.25 -24.92
N TYR A 244 -2.81 16.26 -24.06
CA TYR A 244 -3.64 17.43 -24.39
C TYR A 244 -2.89 18.55 -25.13
N GLU A 245 -1.58 18.68 -24.93
CA GLU A 245 -0.74 19.69 -25.59
C GLU A 245 -0.21 19.24 -26.96
N GLU A 246 -0.05 17.94 -27.19
CA GLU A 246 0.41 17.43 -28.47
C GLU A 246 -0.64 17.70 -29.56
N PRO A 247 -0.25 18.30 -30.71
CA PRO A 247 -1.15 18.49 -31.83
C PRO A 247 -1.69 17.13 -32.30
N LYS A 248 -2.95 16.85 -31.97
CA LYS A 248 -3.65 15.62 -32.40
C LYS A 248 -3.89 15.57 -33.92
N LEU A 249 -3.74 16.73 -34.57
CA LEU A 249 -3.93 16.94 -35.99
C LEU A 249 -2.59 17.38 -36.58
N SER A 250 -1.93 16.49 -37.32
CA SER A 250 -0.76 16.85 -38.12
C SER A 250 -1.11 18.01 -39.04
N LYS A 251 -0.27 19.06 -39.03
CA LYS A 251 -0.27 20.13 -40.05
C LYS A 251 0.31 19.59 -41.36
N SER A 252 -0.24 18.52 -41.92
CA SER A 252 0.09 18.16 -43.30
C SER A 252 -0.73 19.05 -44.21
N ASP A 253 -0.16 20.18 -44.60
CA ASP A 253 -0.69 21.04 -45.66
C ASP A 253 -0.66 20.28 -46.99
N PRO A 254 -1.81 19.90 -47.58
CA PRO A 254 -1.84 19.11 -48.81
C PRO A 254 -1.27 19.85 -50.03
N ASN A 255 -0.97 21.15 -49.93
CA ASN A 255 -0.50 21.98 -51.03
C ASN A 255 1.04 22.04 -51.22
N GLN A 256 1.86 21.40 -50.38
CA GLN A 256 3.33 21.51 -50.52
C GLN A 256 4.00 20.56 -51.53
N LYS A 257 3.24 19.71 -52.26
CA LYS A 257 3.83 18.74 -53.21
C LYS A 257 3.88 19.16 -54.68
N SER A 258 3.48 20.37 -55.06
CA SER A 258 3.49 20.80 -56.47
C SER A 258 4.67 21.68 -56.92
N ALA A 259 5.61 22.00 -56.04
CA ALA A 259 6.73 22.88 -56.39
C ALA A 259 8.09 22.22 -56.14
N LYS A 260 8.45 21.23 -56.96
CA LYS A 260 9.84 20.84 -57.29
C LYS A 260 9.84 19.74 -58.36
N SER A 261 9.51 20.13 -59.58
CA SER A 261 10.00 19.46 -60.78
C SER A 261 10.08 20.49 -61.90
N LYS A 262 11.25 21.13 -62.00
CA LYS A 262 11.81 21.70 -63.21
C LYS A 262 13.33 21.57 -63.09
#